data_AF-A0A540KML8-F1
#
_entry.id   AF-A0A540KML8-F1
#
_cell.length_a   1.000
_cell.length_b   1.000
_cell.length_c   1.000
_cell.angle_alpha   90.00
_cell.angle_beta   90.00
_cell.angle_gamma   90.00
#
_symmetry.space_group_name_H-M   'P 1'
#
loop_
_entity.id
_entity.type
_entity.pdbx_description
1 polymer ?
#
loop_
_entity_poly.entity_id
_entity_poly.type
_entity_poly.pdbx_seq_one_letter_code
_entity_poly.pdbx_strand_id
1 'polypeptide(L)'
;MASRYWVVSLPVQNSASSLWNRLQEKISKHSFDTPLYRFNIPNLRVGTLDSLLSLSDDLLKSNNFVEGVSHKIRRQIEELERVSGVESSALTVDGVPVDSYLTRFVWDEAKYPTMSPLKEVIDSIHGQVAKIEDDLK
;
A
#
# COMPACT_ATOMS: atom_id res chain seq x y z
N MET A 1 -12.68 6.75 -14.02
CA MET A 1 -13.34 6.01 -12.91
C MET A 1 -12.26 5.62 -11.92
N ALA A 2 -12.42 5.90 -10.62
CA ALA A 2 -11.45 5.43 -9.63
C ALA A 2 -11.63 3.92 -9.42
N SER A 3 -10.62 3.13 -9.75
CA SER A 3 -10.59 1.70 -9.44
C SER A 3 -10.52 1.51 -7.93
N ARG A 4 -11.41 0.68 -7.37
CA ARG A 4 -11.38 0.32 -5.95
C ARG A 4 -10.78 -1.05 -5.80
N TYR A 5 -9.84 -1.18 -4.87
CA TYR A 5 -9.21 -2.45 -4.52
C TYR A 5 -9.63 -2.85 -3.11
N TRP A 6 -9.70 -4.16 -2.90
CA TRP A 6 -9.89 -4.74 -1.58
C TRP A 6 -8.64 -5.55 -1.24
N VAL A 7 -8.08 -5.29 -0.07
CA VAL A 7 -6.99 -6.08 0.48
C VAL A 7 -7.57 -6.97 1.57
N VAL A 8 -7.32 -8.27 1.48
CA VAL A 8 -7.79 -9.27 2.44
C VAL A 8 -6.62 -10.14 2.88
N SER A 9 -6.60 -10.48 4.16
CA SER A 9 -5.67 -11.46 4.73
C SER A 9 -6.48 -12.63 5.29
N LEU A 10 -6.00 -13.85 5.05
CA LEU A 10 -6.65 -15.08 5.46
C LEU A 10 -5.63 -15.97 6.17
N PRO A 11 -6.00 -16.62 7.29
CA PRO A 11 -5.09 -17.53 7.98
C PRO A 11 -4.78 -18.75 7.08
N VAL A 12 -3.48 -19.05 6.93
CA VAL A 12 -3.02 -20.23 6.21
C VAL A 12 -3.12 -21.45 7.13
N GLN A 13 -4.05 -22.37 6.84
CA GLN A 13 -4.23 -23.60 7.62
C GLN A 13 -3.29 -24.72 7.14
N ASN A 14 -3.40 -25.11 5.85
CA ASN A 14 -2.65 -26.23 5.28
C ASN A 14 -1.53 -25.75 4.35
N SER A 15 -1.88 -25.03 3.29
CA SER A 15 -0.92 -24.43 2.36
C SER A 15 -1.47 -23.14 1.75
N ALA A 16 -0.58 -22.18 1.49
CA ALA A 16 -0.94 -20.93 0.83
C ALA A 16 -1.49 -21.18 -0.59
N SER A 17 -0.91 -22.13 -1.33
CA SER A 17 -1.37 -22.50 -2.67
C SER A 17 -2.80 -23.06 -2.67
N SER A 18 -3.12 -23.95 -1.72
CA SER A 18 -4.46 -24.52 -1.59
C SER A 18 -5.49 -23.47 -1.17
N LEU A 19 -5.12 -22.58 -0.23
CA LEU A 19 -5.97 -21.47 0.19
C LEU A 19 -6.25 -20.51 -0.98
N TRP A 20 -5.22 -20.19 -1.76
CA TRP A 20 -5.32 -19.35 -2.95
C TRP A 20 -6.27 -19.95 -4.00
N ASN A 21 -6.08 -21.22 -4.37
CA ASN A 21 -6.95 -21.89 -5.34
C ASN A 21 -8.41 -21.92 -4.86
N ARG A 22 -8.64 -22.21 -3.58
CA ARG A 22 -9.99 -22.20 -2.98
C ARG A 22 -10.62 -20.81 -2.99
N LEU A 23 -9.84 -19.77 -2.70
CA LEU A 23 -10.31 -18.38 -2.74
C LEU A 23 -10.73 -18.01 -4.17
N GLN A 24 -9.87 -18.31 -5.16
CA GLN A 24 -10.18 -18.07 -6.57
C GLN A 24 -11.47 -18.78 -7.00
N GLU A 25 -11.62 -20.06 -6.68
CA GLU A 25 -12.82 -20.84 -7.01
C GLU A 25 -14.09 -20.27 -6.36
N LYS A 26 -14.02 -19.85 -5.10
CA LYS A 26 -15.17 -19.29 -4.38
C LYS A 26 -15.57 -17.93 -4.92
N ILE A 27 -14.61 -17.05 -5.19
CA ILE A 27 -14.89 -15.72 -5.74
C ILE A 27 -15.41 -15.86 -7.17
N SER A 28 -14.79 -16.69 -8.02
CA SER A 28 -15.24 -16.86 -9.41
C SER A 28 -16.67 -17.39 -9.53
N LYS A 29 -17.16 -18.14 -8.52
CA LYS A 29 -18.55 -18.63 -8.44
C LYS A 29 -19.57 -17.51 -8.17
N HIS A 30 -19.18 -16.45 -7.48
CA HIS A 30 -20.09 -15.35 -7.10
C HIS A 30 -19.84 -14.06 -7.89
N SER A 31 -18.61 -13.85 -8.38
CA SER A 31 -18.14 -12.64 -9.05
C SER A 31 -17.01 -13.01 -10.00
N PHE A 32 -17.37 -13.55 -11.17
CA PHE A 32 -16.43 -14.13 -12.15
C PHE A 32 -15.45 -13.11 -12.75
N ASP A 33 -15.81 -11.83 -12.73
CA ASP A 33 -15.09 -10.69 -13.28
C ASP A 33 -14.23 -9.97 -12.24
N THR A 34 -14.15 -10.48 -11.01
CA THR A 34 -13.31 -9.90 -9.96
C THR A 34 -11.90 -10.49 -10.03
N PRO A 35 -10.90 -9.72 -10.53
CA PRO A 35 -9.54 -10.21 -10.60
C PRO A 35 -8.92 -10.34 -9.20
N LEU A 36 -8.05 -11.34 -9.03
CA LEU A 36 -7.37 -11.61 -7.78
C LEU A 36 -5.86 -11.57 -7.98
N TYR A 37 -5.17 -10.84 -7.11
CA TYR A 37 -3.73 -10.67 -7.14
C TYR A 37 -3.14 -11.08 -5.80
N ARG A 38 -1.96 -11.71 -5.83
CA ARG A 38 -1.21 -12.00 -4.61
C ARG A 38 -0.52 -10.72 -4.16
N PHE A 39 -0.68 -10.40 -2.88
CA PHE A 39 0.01 -9.27 -2.24
C PHE A 39 1.13 -9.84 -1.36
N ASN A 40 2.36 -9.83 -1.88
CA ASN A 40 3.49 -10.49 -1.24
C ASN A 40 4.09 -9.58 -0.16
N ILE A 41 3.90 -9.96 1.10
CA ILE A 41 4.53 -9.29 2.26
C ILE A 41 5.61 -10.24 2.78
N PRO A 42 6.86 -9.77 2.98
CA PRO A 42 7.93 -10.60 3.54
C PRO A 42 7.69 -10.88 5.03
N ASN A 43 8.50 -11.78 5.59
CA ASN A 43 8.53 -11.94 7.04
C ASN A 43 9.22 -10.72 7.66
N LEU A 44 8.43 -9.89 8.35
CA LEU A 44 8.91 -8.70 9.04
C LEU A 44 9.29 -9.05 10.48
N ARG A 45 10.34 -8.43 11.00
CA ARG A 45 10.76 -8.61 12.38
C ARG A 45 9.78 -7.93 13.35
N VAL A 46 8.89 -8.74 13.92
CA VAL A 46 7.93 -8.32 14.94
C VAL A 46 8.52 -8.41 16.35
N GLY A 47 8.01 -7.58 17.26
CA GLY A 47 8.39 -7.55 18.68
C GLY A 47 7.49 -8.45 19.54
N THR A 48 7.21 -7.99 20.76
CA THR A 48 6.25 -8.63 21.67
C THR A 48 4.80 -8.36 21.24
N LEU A 49 3.85 -9.14 21.77
CA LEU A 49 2.42 -8.89 21.55
C LEU A 49 2.01 -7.47 21.96
N ASP A 50 2.47 -6.99 23.11
CA ASP A 50 2.19 -5.63 23.59
C ASP A 50 2.69 -4.57 22.61
N SER A 51 3.89 -4.77 22.04
CA SER A 51 4.42 -3.86 21.02
C SER A 51 3.57 -3.89 19.75
N LEU A 52 3.01 -5.04 19.35
CA LEU A 52 2.13 -5.14 18.19
C LEU A 52 0.77 -4.48 18.42
N LEU A 53 0.21 -4.60 19.63
CA LEU A 53 -1.03 -3.94 20.00
C LEU A 53 -0.88 -2.42 19.94
N SER A 54 0.18 -1.88 20.56
CA SER A 54 0.49 -0.44 20.47
C SER A 54 0.74 0.00 19.02
N LEU A 55 1.43 -0.83 18.24
CA LEU A 55 1.75 -0.52 16.84
C LEU A 55 0.51 -0.52 15.94
N SER A 56 -0.51 -1.30 16.26
CA SER A 56 -1.79 -1.31 15.52
C SER A 56 -2.45 0.07 15.54
N ASP A 57 -2.45 0.74 16.70
CA ASP A 57 -3.01 2.09 16.84
C ASP A 57 -2.16 3.14 16.10
N ASP A 58 -0.84 3.02 16.20
CA ASP A 58 0.10 3.91 15.51
C ASP A 58 0.02 3.75 13.98
N LEU A 59 -0.19 2.52 13.48
CA LEU A 59 -0.39 2.23 12.06
C LEU A 59 -1.65 2.91 11.50
N LEU A 60 -2.75 2.98 12.27
CA LEU A 60 -3.95 3.71 11.84
C LEU A 60 -3.68 5.20 11.66
N LYS A 61 -2.93 5.81 12.59
CA LYS A 61 -2.54 7.23 12.49
C LYS A 61 -1.60 7.45 11.31
N SER A 62 -0.59 6.60 11.15
CA SER A 62 0.37 6.68 10.06
C SER A 62 -0.32 6.50 8.70
N ASN A 63 -1.24 5.53 8.57
CA ASN A 63 -2.02 5.34 7.35
C ASN A 63 -2.82 6.60 6.98
N ASN A 64 -3.58 7.15 7.92
CA ASN A 64 -4.39 8.36 7.66
C ASN A 64 -3.53 9.55 7.26
N PHE A 65 -2.36 9.69 7.89
CA PHE A 65 -1.39 10.73 7.54
C PHE A 65 -0.84 10.56 6.11
N VAL A 66 -0.35 9.36 5.78
CA VAL A 66 0.22 9.05 4.46
C VAL A 66 -0.82 9.20 3.35
N GLU A 67 -2.04 8.75 3.58
CA GLU A 67 -3.18 8.94 2.65
C GLU A 67 -3.48 10.43 2.46
N GLY A 68 -3.52 11.20 3.55
CA GLY A 68 -3.74 12.64 3.51
C GLY A 68 -2.70 13.39 2.69
N VAL A 69 -1.40 13.09 2.90
CA VAL A 69 -0.30 13.69 2.13
C VAL A 69 -0.37 13.29 0.65
N SER A 70 -0.63 12.01 0.37
CA SER A 70 -0.80 11.51 -1.01
C SER A 70 -1.94 12.23 -1.75
N HIS A 71 -3.06 12.50 -1.07
CA HIS A 71 -4.17 13.27 -1.63
C HIS A 71 -3.81 14.74 -1.86
N LYS A 72 -3.04 15.37 -0.96
CA LYS A 72 -2.55 16.75 -1.16
C LYS A 72 -1.65 16.84 -2.39
N ILE A 73 -0.69 15.92 -2.52
CA ILE A 73 0.22 15.83 -3.69
C ILE A 73 -0.60 15.73 -4.97
N ARG A 74 -1.55 14.80 -5.03
CA ARG A 74 -2.43 14.64 -6.19
C ARG A 74 -3.14 15.94 -6.55
N ARG A 75 -3.76 16.62 -5.56
CA ARG A 75 -4.49 17.88 -5.79
C ARG A 75 -3.58 18.98 -6.33
N GLN A 76 -2.37 19.11 -5.78
CA GLN A 76 -1.39 20.09 -6.25
C GLN A 76 -0.95 19.82 -7.69
N ILE A 77 -0.70 18.56 -8.05
CA ILE A 77 -0.36 18.18 -9.44
C ILE A 77 -1.52 18.53 -10.38
N GLU A 78 -2.76 18.16 -10.03
CA GLU A 78 -3.95 18.47 -10.83
C GLU A 78 -4.15 19.99 -11.01
N GLU A 79 -3.85 20.78 -9.98
CA GLU A 79 -3.88 22.23 -10.04
C GLU A 79 -2.78 22.81 -10.95
N LEU A 80 -1.56 22.29 -10.86
CA LEU A 80 -0.44 22.71 -11.73
C LEU A 80 -0.70 22.39 -13.21
N GLU A 81 -1.22 21.19 -13.51
CA GLU A 81 -1.61 20.81 -14.88
C GLU A 81 -2.71 21.76 -15.40
N ARG A 82 -3.72 22.05 -14.57
CA ARG A 82 -4.80 23.00 -14.92
C ARG A 82 -4.29 24.40 -15.23
N VAL A 83 -3.34 24.92 -14.45
CA VAL A 83 -2.78 26.27 -14.63
C VAL A 83 -1.83 26.34 -15.83
N SER A 84 -1.03 25.30 -16.06
CA SER A 84 -0.07 25.25 -17.16
C SER A 84 -0.70 24.95 -18.53
N GLY A 85 -1.96 24.50 -18.55
CA GLY A 85 -2.65 24.11 -19.78
C GLY A 85 -2.13 22.80 -20.37
N VAL A 86 -1.32 22.05 -19.62
CA VAL A 86 -0.85 20.72 -19.98
C VAL A 86 -2.02 19.74 -19.84
N GLU A 87 -2.17 18.85 -20.82
CA GLU A 87 -3.20 17.82 -20.75
C GLU A 87 -2.94 16.91 -19.54
N SER A 88 -3.96 16.73 -18.70
CA SER A 88 -3.82 15.99 -17.45
C SER A 88 -3.42 14.55 -17.73
N SER A 89 -2.31 14.14 -17.12
CA SER A 89 -1.77 12.79 -17.28
C SER A 89 -2.19 11.91 -16.11
N ALA A 90 -2.34 10.61 -16.37
CA ALA A 90 -2.58 9.66 -15.29
C ALA A 90 -1.34 9.59 -14.39
N LEU A 91 -1.53 9.80 -13.08
CA LEU A 91 -0.44 9.65 -12.11
C LEU A 91 0.16 8.24 -12.17
N THR A 92 1.48 8.17 -12.01
CA THR A 92 2.25 6.93 -12.02
C THR A 92 3.13 6.84 -10.77
N VAL A 93 3.55 5.62 -10.43
CA VAL A 93 4.57 5.36 -9.40
C VAL A 93 5.83 4.92 -10.13
N ASP A 94 6.87 5.75 -10.12
CA ASP A 94 8.12 5.50 -10.86
C ASP A 94 7.89 5.16 -12.35
N GLY A 95 6.94 5.85 -12.99
CA GLY A 95 6.56 5.62 -14.40
C GLY A 95 5.64 4.41 -14.62
N VAL A 96 5.29 3.66 -13.57
CA VAL A 96 4.37 2.53 -13.63
C VAL A 96 2.93 2.99 -13.33
N PRO A 97 1.93 2.61 -14.13
CA PRO A 97 0.53 2.88 -13.80
C PRO A 97 0.14 2.33 -12.43
N VAL A 98 -0.63 3.10 -11.65
CA VAL A 98 -1.00 2.74 -10.27
C VAL A 98 -1.63 1.35 -10.17
N ASP A 99 -2.51 0.98 -11.11
CA ASP A 99 -3.11 -0.35 -11.17
C ASP A 99 -2.05 -1.47 -11.31
N SER A 100 -1.08 -1.27 -12.21
CA SER A 100 0.01 -2.22 -12.41
C SER A 100 0.93 -2.30 -11.18
N TYR A 101 1.19 -1.17 -10.51
CA TYR A 101 1.97 -1.12 -9.28
C TYR A 101 1.29 -1.92 -8.15
N LEU A 102 -0.01 -1.71 -7.92
CA LEU A 102 -0.77 -2.41 -6.87
C LEU A 102 -0.91 -3.91 -7.13
N THR A 103 -1.18 -4.30 -8.37
CA THR A 103 -1.42 -5.71 -8.73
C THR A 103 -0.15 -6.56 -8.81
N ARG A 104 1.02 -5.91 -8.87
CA ARG A 104 2.35 -6.54 -8.90
C ARG A 104 3.25 -6.05 -7.77
N PHE A 105 2.65 -5.62 -6.66
CA PHE A 105 3.38 -5.08 -5.52
C PHE A 105 4.49 -6.03 -5.06
N VAL A 106 5.67 -5.46 -4.85
CA VAL A 106 6.83 -6.11 -4.24
C VAL A 106 7.32 -5.21 -3.13
N TRP A 107 7.62 -5.81 -1.98
CA TRP A 107 8.22 -5.08 -0.87
C TRP A 107 9.62 -4.59 -1.24
N ASP A 108 9.86 -3.29 -1.09
CA ASP A 108 11.17 -2.68 -1.30
C ASP A 108 12.06 -2.93 -0.07
N GLU A 109 12.74 -4.08 -0.06
CA GLU A 109 13.64 -4.47 1.04
C GLU A 109 14.89 -3.58 1.14
N ALA A 110 15.32 -2.96 0.04
CA ALA A 110 16.44 -2.03 0.07
C ALA A 110 16.08 -0.75 0.82
N LYS A 111 14.86 -0.25 0.62
CA LYS A 111 14.34 0.94 1.30
C LYS A 111 13.79 0.64 2.70
N TYR A 112 13.19 -0.53 2.88
CA TYR A 112 12.53 -0.96 4.11
C TYR A 112 13.01 -2.37 4.53
N PRO A 113 14.19 -2.49 5.18
CA PRO A 113 14.79 -3.78 5.47
C PRO A 113 13.92 -4.68 6.36
N THR A 114 13.79 -5.96 6.00
CA THR A 114 12.95 -6.94 6.71
C THR A 114 13.46 -7.30 8.10
N MET A 115 14.77 -7.15 8.31
CA MET A 115 15.48 -7.43 9.57
C MET A 115 15.39 -6.28 10.58
N SER A 116 14.99 -5.09 10.15
CA SER A 116 14.75 -3.96 11.05
C SER A 116 13.48 -4.21 11.87
N PRO A 117 13.45 -3.83 13.16
CA PRO A 117 12.23 -3.86 13.96
C PRO A 117 11.08 -3.15 13.24
N LEU A 118 9.90 -3.77 13.23
CA LEU A 118 8.75 -3.26 12.48
C LEU A 118 8.39 -1.80 12.81
N LYS A 119 8.55 -1.39 14.08
CA LYS A 119 8.33 0.00 14.50
C LYS A 119 9.28 0.97 13.80
N GLU A 120 10.56 0.65 13.67
CA GLU A 120 11.55 1.49 12.98
C GLU A 120 11.24 1.63 11.49
N VAL A 121 10.75 0.57 10.86
CA VAL A 121 10.30 0.61 9.46
C VAL A 121 9.15 1.59 9.29
N ILE A 122 8.16 1.55 10.19
CA ILE A 122 7.00 2.45 10.15
C ILE A 122 7.41 3.89 10.44
N ASP A 123 8.26 4.11 11.45
CA ASP A 123 8.78 5.44 11.79
C ASP A 123 9.58 6.04 10.62
N SER A 124 10.36 5.21 9.91
CA SER A 124 11.09 5.62 8.71
C SER A 124 10.15 6.02 7.56
N ILE A 125 9.11 5.22 7.28
CA ILE A 125 8.08 5.56 6.28
C ILE A 125 7.41 6.89 6.66
N HIS A 126 6.99 7.02 7.92
CA HIS A 126 6.31 8.22 8.41
C HIS A 126 7.21 9.46 8.29
N GLY A 127 8.46 9.36 8.73
CA GLY A 127 9.42 10.46 8.64
C GLY A 127 9.73 10.90 7.21
N GLN A 128 9.83 9.95 6.27
CA GLN A 128 9.99 10.27 4.84
C GLN A 128 8.78 11.02 4.29
N VAL A 129 7.56 10.57 4.62
CA VAL A 129 6.33 11.22 4.15
C VAL A 129 6.13 12.59 4.81
N ALA A 130 6.48 12.74 6.09
CA ALA A 130 6.45 14.03 6.78
C ALA A 130 7.42 15.03 6.15
N LYS A 131 8.64 14.60 5.81
CA LYS A 131 9.59 15.43 5.08
C LYS A 131 9.04 15.87 3.72
N ILE A 132 8.42 14.96 2.96
CA ILE A 132 7.76 15.30 1.70
C ILE A 132 6.65 16.33 1.94
N GLU A 133 5.82 16.17 2.97
CA GLU A 133 4.77 17.14 3.29
C GLU A 133 5.34 18.53 3.61
N ASP A 134 6.41 18.60 4.38
CA ASP A 134 7.06 19.87 4.73
C ASP A 134 7.71 20.53 3.51
N ASP A 135 8.33 19.75 2.62
CA ASP A 135 8.93 20.25 1.37
C ASP A 135 7.86 20.75 0.36
N LEU A 136 6.59 20.36 0.52
CA LEU A 136 5.46 20.80 -0.32
C LEU A 136 4.75 22.07 0.17
N LYS A 137 5.06 22.54 1.39
CA LYS A 137 4.53 23.79 1.94
C LYS A 137 5.28 24.99 1.37
#